data_AF-A0A437LEK0-F1
#
_entry.id   AF-A0A437LEK0-F1
#
_cell.length_a   1.000
_cell.length_b   1.000
_cell.length_c   1.000
_cell.angle_alpha   90.00
_cell.angle_beta   90.00
_cell.angle_gamma   90.00
#
_symmetry.space_group_name_H-M   'P 1'
#
loop_
_entity.id
_entity.type
_entity.pdbx_description
1 polymer ?
#
loop_
_entity_poly.entity_id
_entity_poly.type
_entity_poly.pdbx_seq_one_letter_code
_entity_poly.pdbx_strand_id
1 'polypeptide(L)'
;MASEGRDPDPLWRNSPVKLGLLHAAFYALYMALGALAVGGITRSWLGAAIGAAVMGLLVLTAGLSVVDGLFAPFEWLRRGSLARLEGRHYSFAGQALDIHDDGRECWIAEHSIRKALGHARDDAFKARFANQWREARELGLPGKALWVRVSALHQHLADAPERMDPRRVRLRTYLDRDVMQPAARRRDRV
;
A
#
# COMPACT_ATOMS: atom_id res chain seq x y z
N MET A 1 18.56 -10.84 16.78
CA MET A 1 17.48 -9.94 17.23
C MET A 1 17.60 -8.62 16.48
N ALA A 2 16.83 -8.45 15.41
CA ALA A 2 16.71 -7.19 14.67
C ALA A 2 15.22 -7.01 14.37
N SER A 3 14.65 -5.93 14.91
CA SER A 3 13.24 -5.58 14.85
C SER A 3 12.79 -5.32 13.42
N GLU A 4 11.89 -6.19 12.97
CA GLU A 4 10.66 -5.89 12.23
C GLU A 4 10.62 -4.55 11.47
N GLY A 5 10.98 -4.59 10.18
CA GLY A 5 10.54 -3.62 9.18
C GLY A 5 9.05 -3.77 8.88
N ARG A 6 8.19 -3.60 9.91
CA ARG A 6 6.88 -3.02 9.66
C ARG A 6 7.17 -1.68 9.03
N ASP A 7 6.71 -1.49 7.80
CA ASP A 7 6.35 -0.15 7.36
C ASP A 7 5.50 0.41 8.51
N PRO A 8 6.03 1.37 9.30
CA PRO A 8 5.38 1.74 10.54
C PRO A 8 4.00 2.21 10.13
N ASP A 9 2.97 1.44 10.48
CA ASP A 9 1.60 1.94 10.51
C ASP A 9 1.73 3.30 11.16
N PRO A 10 1.49 4.37 10.40
CA PRO A 10 2.15 5.61 10.71
C PRO A 10 1.67 5.98 12.10
N LEU A 11 2.61 6.21 13.02
CA LEU A 11 2.43 6.15 14.49
C LEU A 11 1.30 7.03 15.04
N TRP A 12 0.65 7.82 14.19
CA TRP A 12 -0.57 8.55 14.44
C TRP A 12 -1.85 7.70 14.43
N ARG A 13 -1.93 6.58 13.70
CA ARG A 13 -3.14 5.73 13.66
C ARG A 13 -3.48 5.08 15.00
N ASN A 14 -2.48 4.76 15.83
CA ASN A 14 -2.68 4.02 17.08
C ASN A 14 -2.69 4.89 18.34
N SER A 15 -2.53 6.21 18.21
CA SER A 15 -2.55 7.13 19.36
C SER A 15 -3.87 7.90 19.40
N PRO A 16 -4.72 7.71 20.43
CA PRO A 16 -6.01 8.42 20.53
C PRO A 16 -5.81 9.94 20.60
N VAL A 17 -4.69 10.39 21.16
CA VAL A 17 -4.34 11.82 21.25
C VAL A 17 -4.02 12.40 19.87
N LYS A 18 -3.20 11.72 19.06
CA LYS A 18 -2.86 12.19 17.71
C LYS A 18 -4.08 12.18 16.80
N LEU A 19 -4.93 11.17 16.93
CA LEU A 19 -6.20 11.10 16.23
C LEU A 19 -7.11 12.28 16.63
N GLY A 20 -7.23 12.57 17.94
CA GLY A 20 -7.99 13.70 18.43
C GLY A 20 -7.47 15.06 17.92
N LEU A 21 -6.15 15.25 17.91
CA LEU A 21 -5.52 16.46 17.37
C LEU A 21 -5.76 16.61 15.86
N LEU A 22 -5.68 15.51 15.10
CA LEU A 22 -5.96 15.52 13.67
C LEU A 22 -7.41 15.90 13.40
N HIS A 23 -8.36 15.35 14.16
CA HIS A 23 -9.77 15.74 14.07
C HIS A 23 -9.95 17.22 14.40
N ALA A 24 -9.38 17.71 15.51
CA ALA A 24 -9.47 19.12 15.89
C ALA A 24 -8.92 20.05 14.80
N ALA A 25 -7.81 19.68 14.16
CA ALA A 25 -7.24 20.42 13.04
C ALA A 25 -8.17 20.47 11.83
N PHE A 26 -8.79 19.34 11.46
CA PHE A 26 -9.78 19.32 10.36
C PHE A 26 -11.03 20.13 10.69
N TYR A 27 -11.57 20.02 11.92
CA TYR A 27 -12.69 20.84 12.37
C TYR A 27 -12.37 22.34 12.24
N ALA A 28 -11.21 22.76 12.73
CA ALA A 28 -10.77 24.15 12.63
C ALA A 28 -10.65 24.62 11.16
N LEU A 29 -10.10 23.77 10.28
CA LEU A 29 -9.99 24.07 8.85
C LEU A 29 -11.35 24.26 8.19
N TYR A 30 -12.33 23.38 8.46
CA TYR A 30 -13.68 23.50 7.90
C TYR A 30 -14.42 24.73 8.39
N MET A 31 -14.30 25.05 9.68
CA MET A 31 -14.83 26.29 10.25
C MET A 31 -14.25 27.52 9.55
N ALA A 32 -12.92 27.53 9.32
CA ALA A 32 -12.24 28.61 8.62
C ALA A 32 -12.68 28.74 7.15
N LEU A 33 -12.85 27.62 6.43
CA LEU A 33 -13.36 27.62 5.06
C LEU A 33 -14.80 28.15 4.98
N GLY A 34 -15.67 27.74 5.90
CA GLY A 34 -17.03 28.28 6.01
C GLY A 34 -17.04 29.78 6.28
N ALA A 35 -16.18 30.23 7.19
CA ALA A 35 -16.01 31.64 7.51
C ALA A 35 -15.53 32.45 6.31
N LEU A 36 -14.52 31.96 5.58
CA LEU A 36 -13.99 32.63 4.40
C LEU A 36 -15.00 32.67 3.24
N ALA A 37 -15.72 31.58 2.99
CA ALA A 37 -16.69 31.53 1.90
C ALA A 37 -17.84 32.52 2.12
N VAL A 38 -18.53 32.44 3.27
CA VAL A 38 -19.69 33.29 3.54
C VAL A 38 -19.26 34.72 3.88
N GLY A 39 -18.16 34.87 4.64
CA GLY A 39 -17.58 36.17 4.96
C GLY A 39 -17.05 36.90 3.73
N GLY A 40 -16.45 36.20 2.77
CA GLY A 40 -15.98 36.77 1.51
C GLY A 40 -17.12 37.24 0.60
N ILE A 41 -18.19 36.44 0.49
CA ILE A 41 -19.39 36.78 -0.30
C ILE A 41 -20.11 37.98 0.29
N THR A 42 -20.33 37.97 1.62
CA THR A 42 -21.09 39.03 2.30
C THR A 42 -20.24 40.25 2.66
N ARG A 43 -18.90 40.14 2.58
CA ARG A 43 -17.93 41.11 3.11
C ARG A 43 -18.23 41.54 4.56
N SER A 44 -18.80 40.63 5.35
CA SER A 44 -19.25 40.92 6.71
C SER A 44 -18.68 39.91 7.70
N TRP A 45 -18.33 40.37 8.90
CA TRP A 45 -17.86 39.50 9.98
C TRP A 45 -18.98 38.59 10.52
N LEU A 46 -20.24 39.07 10.49
CA LEU A 46 -21.42 38.28 10.82
C LEU A 46 -21.60 37.10 9.85
N GLY A 47 -21.45 37.34 8.55
CA GLY A 47 -21.47 36.27 7.55
C GLY A 47 -20.35 35.25 7.77
N ALA A 48 -19.15 35.69 8.17
CA ALA A 48 -18.07 34.78 8.53
C ALA A 48 -18.42 33.91 9.75
N ALA A 49 -19.01 34.49 10.81
CA ALA A 49 -19.43 33.75 11.99
C ALA A 49 -20.52 32.72 11.68
N ILE A 50 -21.52 33.10 10.88
CA ILE A 50 -22.60 32.22 10.42
C ILE A 50 -22.03 31.08 9.56
N GLY A 51 -21.15 31.40 8.61
CA GLY A 51 -20.51 30.41 7.75
C GLY A 51 -19.69 29.39 8.53
N ALA A 52 -18.95 29.84 9.54
CA ALA A 52 -18.24 28.95 10.46
C ALA A 52 -19.23 28.05 11.21
N ALA A 53 -20.24 28.62 11.87
CA ALA A 53 -21.21 27.87 12.66
C ALA A 53 -21.95 26.80 11.85
N VAL A 54 -22.39 27.12 10.63
CA VAL A 54 -23.05 26.17 9.72
C VAL A 54 -22.11 25.03 9.33
N MET A 55 -20.87 25.33 8.97
CA MET A 55 -19.89 24.28 8.66
C MET A 55 -19.56 23.40 9.86
N GLY A 56 -19.43 23.99 11.06
CA GLY A 56 -19.22 23.24 12.30
C GLY A 56 -20.38 22.28 12.59
N LEU A 57 -21.62 22.75 12.44
CA LEU A 57 -22.82 21.93 12.60
C LEU A 57 -22.89 20.80 11.57
N LEU A 58 -22.56 21.08 10.30
CA LEU A 58 -22.51 20.06 9.25
C LEU A 58 -21.49 18.96 9.56
N VAL A 59 -20.28 19.32 10.01
CA VAL A 59 -19.27 18.30 10.37
C VAL A 59 -19.70 17.50 11.61
N LEU A 60 -20.30 18.14 12.62
CA LEU A 60 -20.84 17.47 13.81
C LEU A 60 -21.96 16.48 13.46
N THR A 61 -22.91 16.88 12.60
CA THR A 61 -24.05 16.05 12.20
C THR A 61 -23.67 14.93 11.24
N ALA A 62 -22.70 15.16 10.35
CA ALA A 62 -22.23 14.15 9.41
C ALA A 62 -21.27 13.11 10.05
N GLY A 63 -20.84 13.33 11.29
CA GLY A 63 -20.13 12.34 12.11
C GLY A 63 -18.82 11.81 11.48
N LEU A 64 -18.41 10.60 11.88
CA LEU A 64 -17.19 9.92 11.40
C LEU A 64 -17.19 9.69 9.87
N SER A 65 -18.34 9.76 9.20
CA SER A 65 -18.48 9.52 7.76
C SER A 65 -17.78 10.58 6.89
N VAL A 66 -17.58 11.80 7.41
CA VAL A 66 -16.82 12.86 6.70
C VAL A 66 -15.33 12.49 6.63
N VAL A 67 -14.81 11.84 7.66
CA VAL A 67 -13.39 11.48 7.77
C VAL A 67 -13.06 10.37 6.76
N ASP A 68 -13.92 9.36 6.65
CA ASP A 68 -13.77 8.29 5.66
C ASP A 68 -13.86 8.82 4.21
N GLY A 69 -14.77 9.77 3.97
CA GLY A 69 -14.91 10.44 2.68
C GLY A 69 -13.70 11.32 2.30
N LEU A 70 -12.94 11.81 3.27
CA LEU A 70 -11.74 12.63 3.08
C LEU A 70 -10.48 11.80 2.82
N PHE A 71 -10.37 10.63 3.44
CA PHE A 71 -9.25 9.72 3.19
C PHE A 71 -9.39 9.01 1.84
N ALA A 72 -10.60 8.78 1.34
CA ALA A 72 -10.82 8.17 0.03
C ALA A 72 -10.09 8.88 -1.14
N PRO A 73 -10.18 10.22 -1.31
CA PRO A 73 -9.44 10.93 -2.35
C PRO A 73 -7.95 11.01 -2.04
N PHE A 74 -7.53 11.06 -0.77
CA PHE A 74 -6.10 11.07 -0.42
C PHE A 74 -5.43 9.71 -0.67
N GLU A 75 -6.12 8.61 -0.38
CA GLU A 75 -5.70 7.25 -0.74
C GLU A 75 -5.76 7.01 -2.24
N TRP A 76 -6.72 7.62 -2.95
CA TRP A 76 -6.78 7.60 -4.41
C TRP A 76 -5.63 8.41 -5.04
N LEU A 77 -5.32 9.59 -4.50
CA LEU A 77 -4.19 10.42 -4.92
C LEU A 77 -2.85 9.77 -4.58
N ARG A 78 -2.71 9.14 -3.42
CA ARG A 78 -1.52 8.37 -3.05
C ARG A 78 -1.34 7.15 -3.95
N ARG A 79 -2.43 6.44 -4.27
CA ARG A 79 -2.41 5.37 -5.29
C ARG A 79 -2.04 5.91 -6.67
N GLY A 80 -2.55 7.08 -7.05
CA GLY A 80 -2.30 7.71 -8.34
C GLY A 80 -0.93 8.37 -8.49
N SER A 81 -0.35 8.91 -7.42
CA SER A 81 0.96 9.57 -7.42
C SER A 81 2.09 8.56 -7.34
N LEU A 82 1.92 7.47 -6.60
CA LEU A 82 2.86 6.33 -6.60
C LEU A 82 2.76 5.51 -7.91
N ALA A 83 1.60 5.50 -8.57
CA ALA A 83 1.43 4.88 -9.90
C ALA A 83 2.24 5.51 -11.04
N ARG A 84 2.73 6.75 -10.87
CA ARG A 84 3.61 7.39 -11.86
C ARG A 84 5.10 7.11 -11.62
N LEU A 85 5.50 6.67 -10.43
CA LEU A 85 6.90 6.47 -10.06
C LEU A 85 7.35 5.01 -10.14
N GLU A 86 6.45 4.04 -10.01
CA GLU A 86 6.81 2.61 -10.06
C GLU A 86 5.87 1.84 -10.99
N GLY A 87 6.45 1.30 -12.07
CA GLY A 87 5.73 0.58 -13.11
C GLY A 87 4.91 -0.60 -12.58
N ARG A 88 3.69 -0.76 -13.12
CA ARG A 88 2.74 -1.87 -12.91
C ARG A 88 2.54 -2.32 -11.46
N HIS A 89 1.38 -1.94 -10.91
CA HIS A 89 0.89 -2.49 -9.66
C HIS A 89 0.48 -3.95 -9.85
N TYR A 90 1.26 -4.86 -9.28
CA TYR A 90 0.90 -6.27 -9.20
C TYR A 90 -0.03 -6.49 -8.01
N SER A 91 -1.16 -7.15 -8.22
CA SER A 91 -2.10 -7.49 -7.15
C SER A 91 -2.65 -8.90 -7.31
N PHE A 92 -2.73 -9.63 -6.20
CA PHE A 92 -3.25 -10.99 -6.15
C PHE A 92 -4.31 -11.11 -5.06
N ALA A 93 -5.51 -11.54 -5.42
CA ALA A 93 -6.64 -11.66 -4.48
C ALA A 93 -6.90 -10.38 -3.64
N GLY A 94 -6.79 -9.21 -4.27
CA GLY A 94 -6.97 -7.91 -3.62
C GLY A 94 -5.78 -7.44 -2.76
N GLN A 95 -4.70 -8.23 -2.67
CA GLN A 95 -3.47 -7.88 -1.96
C GLN A 95 -2.43 -7.35 -2.94
N ALA A 96 -1.79 -6.23 -2.62
CA ALA A 96 -0.66 -5.72 -3.38
C ALA A 96 0.54 -6.67 -3.23
N LEU A 97 1.18 -7.00 -4.35
CA LEU A 97 2.43 -7.74 -4.39
C LEU A 97 3.56 -6.79 -4.75
N ASP A 98 4.58 -6.78 -3.92
CA ASP A 98 5.80 -6.02 -4.13
C ASP A 98 6.73 -6.83 -5.05
N ILE A 99 6.80 -6.41 -6.32
CA ILE A 99 7.57 -7.07 -7.38
C ILE A 99 8.50 -6.04 -8.01
N HIS A 100 9.78 -6.39 -8.04
CA HIS A 100 10.84 -5.60 -8.65
C HIS A 100 11.36 -6.31 -9.89
N ASP A 101 11.53 -5.58 -10.98
CA ASP A 101 12.08 -6.08 -12.23
C ASP A 101 13.42 -5.39 -12.48
N ASP A 102 14.52 -6.14 -12.42
CA ASP A 102 15.87 -5.61 -12.66
C ASP A 102 16.25 -5.60 -14.16
N GLY A 103 15.30 -5.97 -15.03
CA GLY A 103 15.47 -6.09 -16.47
C GLY A 103 15.96 -7.46 -16.94
N ARG A 104 16.57 -8.26 -16.07
CA ARG A 104 16.97 -9.65 -16.34
C ARG A 104 16.01 -10.65 -15.69
N GLU A 105 15.68 -10.39 -14.43
CA GLU A 105 14.91 -11.23 -13.55
C GLU A 105 13.87 -10.40 -12.78
N CYS A 106 12.73 -11.03 -12.51
CA CYS A 106 11.73 -10.47 -11.62
C CYS A 106 11.92 -11.06 -10.22
N TRP A 107 11.83 -10.19 -9.22
CA TRP A 107 11.98 -10.47 -7.81
C TRP A 107 10.69 -10.11 -7.09
N ILE A 108 10.28 -10.90 -6.12
CA ILE A 108 9.09 -10.66 -5.29
C ILE A 108 9.49 -10.66 -3.82
N ALA A 109 8.99 -9.69 -3.06
CA ALA A 109 9.34 -9.57 -1.66
C ALA A 109 8.73 -10.70 -0.81
N GLU A 110 9.48 -11.25 0.15
CA GLU A 110 9.05 -12.32 1.05
C GLU A 110 7.71 -12.01 1.74
N HIS A 111 7.56 -10.78 2.22
CA HIS A 111 6.35 -10.36 2.93
C HIS A 111 5.09 -10.43 2.05
N SER A 112 5.22 -10.19 0.74
CA SER A 112 4.14 -10.29 -0.23
C SER A 112 3.74 -11.75 -0.47
N ILE A 113 4.72 -12.65 -0.54
CA ILE A 113 4.50 -14.10 -0.65
C ILE A 113 3.75 -14.62 0.58
N ARG A 114 4.19 -14.22 1.78
CA ARG A 114 3.54 -14.60 3.04
C ARG A 114 2.10 -14.13 3.10
N LYS A 115 1.82 -12.85 2.79
CA LYS A 115 0.45 -12.33 2.72
C LYS A 115 -0.40 -13.12 1.72
N ALA A 116 0.16 -13.36 0.53
CA ALA A 116 -0.50 -14.07 -0.56
C ALA A 116 -0.82 -15.52 -0.22
N LEU A 117 -0.01 -16.20 0.60
CA LEU A 117 -0.22 -17.58 1.04
C LEU A 117 -0.91 -17.70 2.41
N GLY A 118 -0.99 -16.62 3.18
CA GLY A 118 -1.53 -16.63 4.54
C GLY A 118 -0.58 -17.22 5.60
N HIS A 119 0.73 -17.25 5.31
CA HIS A 119 1.72 -17.86 6.20
C HIS A 119 2.34 -16.86 7.18
N ALA A 120 2.63 -17.34 8.39
CA ALA A 120 3.41 -16.61 9.38
C ALA A 120 4.87 -16.41 8.91
N ARG A 121 5.63 -15.59 9.64
CA ARG A 121 7.07 -15.42 9.38
C ARG A 121 7.77 -16.76 9.55
N ASP A 122 8.61 -17.10 8.58
CA ASP A 122 9.31 -18.38 8.53
C ASP A 122 10.81 -18.12 8.40
N ASP A 123 11.57 -18.42 9.46
CA ASP A 123 13.02 -18.20 9.47
C ASP A 123 13.75 -19.19 8.53
N ALA A 124 13.11 -20.31 8.17
CA ALA A 124 13.64 -21.28 7.21
C ALA A 124 13.42 -20.85 5.75
N PHE A 125 12.80 -19.70 5.50
CA PHE A 125 12.50 -19.22 4.16
C PHE A 125 13.78 -19.06 3.30
N LYS A 126 14.87 -18.54 3.88
CA LYS A 126 16.19 -18.44 3.21
C LYS A 126 16.72 -19.81 2.76
N ALA A 127 16.53 -20.84 3.59
CA ALA A 127 17.03 -22.18 3.32
C ALA A 127 16.30 -22.86 2.16
N ARG A 128 15.00 -22.57 1.97
CA ARG A 128 14.19 -23.14 0.88
C ARG A 128 14.54 -22.59 -0.50
N PHE A 129 15.08 -21.38 -0.58
CA PHE A 129 15.40 -20.69 -1.82
C PHE A 129 16.91 -20.46 -1.97
N ALA A 130 17.74 -21.47 -1.66
CA ALA A 130 19.20 -21.33 -1.71
C ALA A 130 19.67 -20.75 -3.07
N ASN A 131 20.44 -19.66 -3.02
CA ASN A 131 20.94 -18.88 -4.18
C ASN A 131 19.86 -18.25 -5.08
N GLN A 132 18.59 -18.27 -4.67
CA GLN A 132 17.45 -17.73 -5.41
C GLN A 132 16.75 -16.60 -4.65
N TRP A 133 17.42 -16.08 -3.63
CA TRP A 133 17.01 -14.88 -2.89
C TRP A 133 18.13 -13.84 -2.89
N ARG A 134 17.73 -12.58 -2.70
CA ARG A 134 18.63 -11.44 -2.54
C ARG A 134 18.11 -10.52 -1.45
N GLU A 135 19.00 -9.76 -0.83
CA GLU A 135 18.60 -8.65 0.03
C GLU A 135 18.24 -7.43 -0.81
N ALA A 136 17.32 -6.60 -0.31
CA ALA A 136 16.88 -5.37 -0.99
C ALA A 136 18.07 -4.52 -1.48
N ARG A 137 19.13 -4.40 -0.66
CA ARG A 137 20.34 -3.64 -0.98
C ARG A 137 21.06 -4.17 -2.23
N GLU A 138 21.07 -5.47 -2.46
CA GLU A 138 21.70 -6.08 -3.66
C GLU A 138 20.92 -5.81 -4.94
N LEU A 139 19.64 -5.46 -4.81
CA LEU A 139 18.76 -5.04 -5.90
C LEU A 139 18.71 -3.52 -6.06
N GLY A 140 19.50 -2.76 -5.29
CA GLY A 140 19.44 -1.30 -5.28
C GLY A 140 18.17 -0.73 -4.63
N LEU A 141 17.42 -1.56 -3.90
CA LEU A 141 16.20 -1.18 -3.21
C LEU A 141 16.48 -0.74 -1.76
N PRO A 142 15.72 0.21 -1.21
CA PRO A 142 15.85 0.60 0.18
C PRO A 142 15.40 -0.51 1.14
N GLY A 143 16.04 -0.59 2.31
CA GLY A 143 15.63 -1.46 3.41
C GLY A 143 16.39 -2.79 3.52
N LYS A 144 15.86 -3.69 4.36
CA LYS A 144 16.43 -5.03 4.66
C LYS A 144 15.47 -6.16 4.29
N ALA A 145 14.55 -5.90 3.37
CA ALA A 145 13.60 -6.90 2.91
C ALA A 145 14.32 -7.99 2.10
N LEU A 146 13.82 -9.21 2.22
CA LEU A 146 14.29 -10.32 1.42
C LEU A 146 13.41 -10.48 0.19
N TRP A 147 14.07 -10.69 -0.95
CA TRP A 147 13.46 -10.80 -2.25
C TRP A 147 13.77 -12.15 -2.83
N VAL A 148 12.78 -12.81 -3.43
CA VAL A 148 12.93 -14.11 -4.07
C VAL A 148 12.67 -13.97 -5.54
N ARG A 149 13.47 -14.66 -6.33
CA ARG A 149 13.26 -14.71 -7.78
C ARG A 149 11.87 -15.30 -8.08
N VAL A 150 11.09 -14.62 -8.91
CA VAL A 150 9.70 -15.04 -9.23
C VAL A 150 9.67 -16.44 -9.85
N SER A 151 10.63 -16.79 -10.70
CA SER A 151 10.69 -18.14 -11.30
C SER A 151 11.00 -19.23 -10.27
N ALA A 152 11.83 -18.93 -9.27
CA ALA A 152 12.11 -19.84 -8.16
C ALA A 152 10.87 -20.08 -7.31
N LEU A 153 10.13 -19.02 -7.00
CA LEU A 153 8.84 -19.13 -6.30
C LEU A 153 7.84 -19.95 -7.12
N HIS A 154 7.74 -19.70 -8.42
CA HIS A 154 6.85 -20.44 -9.31
C HIS A 154 7.17 -21.95 -9.29
N GLN A 155 8.45 -22.32 -9.38
CA GLN A 155 8.90 -23.71 -9.29
C GLN A 155 8.62 -24.31 -7.91
N HIS A 156 8.94 -23.59 -6.83
CA HIS A 156 8.67 -24.04 -5.48
C HIS A 156 7.17 -24.31 -5.22
N LEU A 157 6.29 -23.47 -5.76
CA LEU A 157 4.83 -23.69 -5.68
C LEU A 157 4.38 -24.93 -6.45
N ALA A 158 5.09 -25.33 -7.50
CA ALA A 158 4.81 -26.54 -8.27
C ALA A 158 5.27 -27.82 -7.53
N ASP A 159 6.43 -27.74 -6.87
CA ASP A 159 7.07 -28.89 -6.22
C ASP A 159 6.59 -29.13 -4.77
N ALA A 160 5.95 -28.13 -4.15
CA ALA A 160 5.47 -28.23 -2.78
C ALA A 160 4.47 -29.40 -2.58
N PRO A 161 4.43 -30.01 -1.38
CA PRO A 161 3.47 -31.08 -1.07
C PRO A 161 2.01 -30.62 -1.21
N GLU A 162 1.74 -29.34 -0.93
CA GLU A 162 0.45 -28.69 -1.09
C GLU A 162 0.20 -28.12 -2.50
N ARG A 163 0.89 -28.62 -3.53
CA ARG A 163 0.76 -28.11 -4.92
C ARG A 163 -0.67 -28.08 -5.48
N MET A 164 -1.58 -28.87 -4.90
CA MET A 164 -3.00 -28.91 -5.29
C MET A 164 -3.87 -27.89 -4.54
N ASP A 165 -3.32 -27.12 -3.59
CA ASP A 165 -4.05 -26.02 -2.95
C ASP A 165 -4.50 -24.99 -4.02
N PRO A 166 -5.81 -24.73 -4.17
CA PRO A 166 -6.33 -23.79 -5.14
C PRO A 166 -5.68 -22.40 -5.07
N ARG A 167 -5.30 -21.94 -3.87
CA ARG A 167 -4.68 -20.63 -3.68
C ARG A 167 -3.26 -20.61 -4.26
N ARG A 168 -2.47 -21.66 -4.02
CA ARG A 168 -1.13 -21.82 -4.60
C ARG A 168 -1.19 -21.96 -6.11
N VAL A 169 -2.14 -22.75 -6.64
CA VAL A 169 -2.34 -22.90 -8.09
C VAL A 169 -2.66 -21.56 -8.75
N ARG A 170 -3.60 -20.78 -8.18
CA ARG A 170 -3.95 -19.45 -8.68
C ARG A 170 -2.76 -18.48 -8.63
N LEU A 171 -2.00 -18.48 -7.53
CA LEU A 171 -0.82 -17.64 -7.41
C LEU A 171 0.22 -18.02 -8.46
N ARG A 172 0.47 -19.31 -8.67
CA ARG A 172 1.39 -19.80 -9.70
C ARG A 172 0.96 -19.35 -11.09
N THR A 173 -0.31 -19.55 -11.46
CA THR A 173 -0.85 -19.11 -12.76
C THR A 173 -0.75 -17.59 -12.94
N TYR A 174 -1.00 -16.81 -11.88
CA TYR A 174 -0.85 -15.36 -11.90
C TYR A 174 0.61 -14.95 -12.14
N LEU A 175 1.56 -15.54 -11.41
CA LEU A 175 2.98 -15.24 -11.58
C LEU A 175 3.47 -15.56 -13.00
N ASP A 176 3.03 -16.68 -13.58
CA ASP A 176 3.38 -17.02 -14.96
C ASP A 176 2.80 -15.99 -15.96
N ARG A 177 1.47 -15.83 -15.95
CA ARG A 177 0.76 -15.06 -16.97
C ARG A 177 1.01 -13.56 -16.87
N ASP A 178 0.98 -13.02 -15.65
CA ASP A 178 0.93 -11.58 -15.43
C ASP A 178 2.31 -11.00 -15.05
N VAL A 179 3.26 -11.82 -14.60
CA VAL A 179 4.62 -11.36 -14.21
C VAL A 179 5.69 -11.87 -15.18
N MET A 180 5.83 -13.19 -15.33
CA MET A 180 6.94 -13.81 -16.07
C MET A 180 6.83 -13.62 -17.59
N GLN A 181 5.66 -13.91 -18.19
CA GLN A 181 5.48 -13.75 -19.64
C GLN A 181 5.67 -12.29 -20.11
N PRO A 182 5.12 -11.27 -19.44
CA PRO A 182 5.36 -9.89 -19.83
C PRO A 182 6.81 -9.45 -19.66
N ALA A 183 7.52 -9.96 -18.64
CA ALA A 183 8.94 -9.69 -18.44
C ALA A 183 9.81 -10.36 -19.52
N ALA A 184 9.46 -11.56 -19.97
CA ALA A 184 10.11 -12.20 -21.11
C ALA A 184 9.92 -11.39 -22.40
N ARG A 185 8.68 -10.99 -22.72
CA ARG A 185 8.39 -10.17 -23.91
C ARG A 185 9.11 -8.82 -23.93
N ARG A 186 9.45 -8.25 -22.77
CA ARG A 186 10.25 -7.02 -22.68
C ARG A 186 11.70 -7.29 -23.04
N ARG A 187 12.28 -8.39 -22.54
CA ARG A 187 13.65 -8.80 -22.85
C ARG A 187 13.83 -9.09 -24.34
N ASP A 188 12.83 -9.66 -25.00
CA ASP A 188 12.89 -9.94 -26.43
C ASP A 188 12.83 -8.67 -27.32
N ARG A 189 12.48 -7.51 -26.76
CA ARG A 189 12.35 -6.23 -27.49
C ARG A 189 13.56 -5.31 -27.36
N VAL A 190 14.51 -5.64 -26.49
CA VAL A 190 15.73 -4.86 -26.21
C VAL A 190 16.91 -5.50 -26.94
#